data_AF-A0A3D4M4N3-F1
#
_entry.id   AF-A0A3D4M4N3-F1
#
_cell.length_a   1.000
_cell.length_b   1.000
_cell.length_c   1.000
_cell.angle_alpha   90.00
_cell.angle_beta   90.00
_cell.angle_gamma   90.00
#
_symmetry.space_group_name_H-M   'P 1'
#
loop_
_entity.id
_entity.type
_entity.pdbx_description
1 polymer ?
#
loop_
_entity_poly.entity_id
_entity_poly.type
_entity_poly.pdbx_seq_one_letter_code
_entity_poly.pdbx_strand_id
1 'polypeptide(L)'
;MAIYRFKVCFEEDDEIIRVIEVRSGQTLEDLHFAILKSIEFDTRHNALFYISDDYWKKHEKFIFLPESGMEETTMFSSTRLSSLINDPHQKLLYIYDLSEQWVFMVELVGIAMNEDPKKTYPQVVRSESKPPKQYKTQRKVGADLEDEEFDYLTKNLLGGEIAEEMLGEHLDVGETDDMGEETIAGDDVVDEVDEVEDDVVDDEEEDSTEDLFGEEGFEED
;
A
#
# COMPACT_ATOMS: atom_id res chain seq x y z
N MET A 1 -7.09 -31.18 -9.55
CA MET A 1 -6.21 -30.11 -10.11
C MET A 1 -4.90 -30.14 -9.37
N ALA A 2 -3.82 -29.57 -9.93
CA ALA A 2 -2.58 -29.42 -9.18
C ALA A 2 -2.79 -28.40 -8.04
N ILE A 3 -2.11 -28.62 -6.93
CA ILE A 3 -2.10 -27.75 -5.76
C ILE A 3 -0.71 -27.14 -5.65
N TYR A 4 -0.64 -25.82 -5.66
CA TYR A 4 0.56 -25.04 -5.45
C TYR A 4 0.70 -24.70 -3.99
N ARG A 5 1.91 -24.91 -3.45
CA ARG A 5 2.26 -24.56 -2.09
C ARG A 5 3.19 -23.36 -2.12
N PHE A 6 2.69 -22.23 -1.70
CA PHE A 6 3.46 -21.00 -1.58
C PHE A 6 3.94 -20.80 -0.15
N LYS A 7 5.22 -20.50 0.01
CA LYS A 7 5.79 -19.97 1.24
C LYS A 7 5.79 -18.46 1.14
N VAL A 8 5.20 -17.79 2.11
CA VAL A 8 5.10 -16.34 2.23
C VAL A 8 5.94 -15.93 3.43
N CYS A 9 6.91 -15.05 3.20
CA CYS A 9 7.78 -14.48 4.24
C CYS A 9 7.62 -12.97 4.23
N PHE A 10 7.72 -12.33 5.40
CA PHE A 10 7.75 -10.87 5.47
C PHE A 10 9.18 -10.37 5.26
N GLU A 11 9.38 -9.32 4.44
CA GLU A 11 10.73 -8.86 4.08
C GLU A 11 11.53 -8.34 5.31
N GLU A 12 10.87 -7.65 6.24
CA GLU A 12 11.57 -7.11 7.42
C GLU A 12 11.78 -8.15 8.52
N ASP A 13 11.02 -9.25 8.52
CA ASP A 13 11.09 -10.30 9.53
C ASP A 13 10.86 -11.69 8.92
N ASP A 14 11.97 -12.37 8.63
CA ASP A 14 12.03 -13.72 8.08
C ASP A 14 11.44 -14.80 9.01
N GLU A 15 11.20 -14.49 10.30
CA GLU A 15 10.56 -15.42 11.23
C GLU A 15 9.06 -15.57 10.95
N ILE A 16 8.45 -14.58 10.28
CA ILE A 16 7.02 -14.57 9.94
C ILE A 16 6.81 -15.36 8.66
N ILE A 17 6.56 -16.66 8.82
CA ILE A 17 6.35 -17.59 7.70
C ILE A 17 4.89 -18.04 7.66
N ARG A 18 4.28 -17.98 6.49
CA ARG A 18 2.98 -18.59 6.19
C ARG A 18 3.16 -19.54 5.03
N VAL A 19 2.59 -20.73 5.12
CA VAL A 19 2.54 -21.67 3.99
C VAL A 19 1.09 -21.84 3.58
N ILE A 20 0.80 -21.50 2.33
CA ILE A 20 -0.54 -21.45 1.78
C ILE A 20 -0.62 -22.43 0.60
N GLU A 21 -1.63 -23.28 0.61
CA GLU A 21 -1.95 -24.16 -0.51
C GLU A 21 -3.11 -23.59 -1.32
N VAL A 22 -2.93 -23.50 -2.64
CA VAL A 22 -3.89 -22.92 -3.58
C VAL A 22 -4.00 -23.83 -4.81
N ARG A 23 -5.19 -23.91 -5.43
CA ARG A 23 -5.36 -24.69 -6.67
C ARG A 23 -4.70 -23.98 -7.84
N SER A 24 -4.15 -24.73 -8.79
CA SER A 24 -3.55 -24.16 -10.00
C SER A 24 -4.53 -23.34 -10.85
N GLY A 25 -5.83 -23.68 -10.81
CA GLY A 25 -6.88 -22.96 -11.53
C GLY A 25 -7.43 -21.73 -10.83
N GLN A 26 -7.03 -21.45 -9.60
CA GLN A 26 -7.41 -20.25 -8.85
C GLN A 26 -6.61 -19.03 -9.32
N THR A 27 -7.09 -17.84 -8.96
CA THR A 27 -6.53 -16.57 -9.43
C THR A 27 -5.53 -15.99 -8.43
N LEU A 28 -4.82 -14.93 -8.84
CA LEU A 28 -4.03 -14.12 -7.91
C LEU A 28 -4.89 -13.48 -6.82
N GLU A 29 -6.15 -13.19 -7.11
CA GLU A 29 -7.11 -12.64 -6.15
C GLU A 29 -7.40 -13.64 -5.01
N ASP A 30 -7.56 -14.92 -5.34
CA ASP A 30 -7.70 -15.97 -4.33
C ASP A 30 -6.46 -16.05 -3.41
N LEU A 31 -5.27 -15.95 -3.99
CA LEU A 31 -4.01 -15.94 -3.24
C LEU A 31 -3.89 -14.68 -2.36
N HIS A 32 -4.25 -13.51 -2.89
CA HIS A 32 -4.28 -12.24 -2.17
C HIS A 32 -5.11 -12.33 -0.88
N PHE A 33 -6.37 -12.78 -0.98
CA PHE A 33 -7.22 -12.93 0.20
C PHE A 33 -6.72 -14.02 1.15
N ALA A 34 -6.13 -15.08 0.63
CA ALA A 34 -5.54 -16.13 1.46
C ALA A 34 -4.35 -15.60 2.29
N ILE A 35 -3.50 -14.76 1.71
CA ILE A 35 -2.39 -14.12 2.41
C ILE A 35 -2.92 -13.20 3.51
N LEU A 36 -3.81 -12.26 3.18
CA LEU A 36 -4.37 -11.32 4.15
C LEU A 36 -5.05 -12.02 5.33
N LYS A 37 -5.85 -13.05 5.04
CA LYS A 37 -6.48 -13.87 6.07
C LYS A 37 -5.47 -14.58 6.97
N SER A 38 -4.31 -14.99 6.43
CA SER A 38 -3.27 -15.69 7.19
C SER A 38 -2.49 -14.80 8.15
N ILE A 39 -2.46 -13.49 7.88
CA ILE A 39 -1.78 -12.47 8.68
C ILE A 39 -2.74 -11.55 9.43
N GLU A 40 -4.06 -11.82 9.36
CA GLU A 40 -5.11 -11.05 10.04
C GLU A 40 -5.15 -9.57 9.64
N PHE A 41 -4.79 -9.28 8.39
CA PHE A 41 -4.91 -7.93 7.82
C PHE A 41 -6.32 -7.70 7.28
N ASP A 42 -6.73 -6.44 7.22
CA ASP A 42 -7.95 -6.06 6.51
C ASP A 42 -7.78 -6.15 4.98
N THR A 43 -8.88 -5.93 4.24
CA THR A 43 -8.92 -6.05 2.77
C THR A 43 -9.29 -4.73 2.10
N ARG A 44 -9.06 -3.59 2.77
CA ARG A 44 -9.52 -2.27 2.29
C ARG A 44 -8.51 -1.59 1.38
N HIS A 45 -7.24 -1.95 1.51
CA HIS A 45 -6.16 -1.33 0.75
C HIS A 45 -5.90 -2.04 -0.57
N ASN A 46 -5.31 -1.27 -1.49
CA ASN A 46 -4.85 -1.79 -2.76
C ASN A 46 -3.59 -2.66 -2.59
N ALA A 47 -3.31 -3.50 -3.58
CA ALA A 47 -2.19 -4.42 -3.56
C ALA A 47 -1.60 -4.66 -4.94
N LEU A 48 -0.33 -5.03 -4.97
CA LEU A 48 0.42 -5.35 -6.19
C LEU A 48 1.11 -6.70 -6.05
N PHE A 49 1.13 -7.47 -7.14
CA PHE A 49 2.04 -8.60 -7.30
C PHE A 49 3.06 -8.26 -8.36
N TYR A 50 4.30 -8.65 -8.14
CA TYR A 50 5.34 -8.66 -9.16
C TYR A 50 5.82 -10.08 -9.38
N ILE A 51 5.96 -10.49 -10.64
CA ILE A 51 6.77 -11.66 -10.97
C ILE A 51 8.23 -11.30 -10.75
N SER A 52 8.93 -12.19 -10.04
CA SER A 52 10.33 -11.99 -9.68
C SER A 52 11.22 -13.13 -10.13
N ASP A 53 12.50 -12.78 -10.33
CA ASP A 53 13.57 -13.74 -10.58
C ASP A 53 14.20 -14.22 -9.26
N ASP A 54 15.25 -15.03 -9.37
CA ASP A 54 15.99 -15.55 -8.23
C ASP A 54 16.59 -14.47 -7.32
N TYR A 55 16.80 -13.26 -7.86
CA TYR A 55 17.35 -12.10 -7.16
C TYR A 55 16.27 -11.12 -6.68
N TRP A 56 15.00 -11.53 -6.67
CA TRP A 56 13.85 -10.72 -6.26
C TRP A 56 13.70 -9.41 -7.05
N LYS A 57 14.14 -9.38 -8.32
CA LYS A 57 13.90 -8.22 -9.19
C LYS A 57 12.45 -8.19 -9.63
N LYS A 58 11.88 -7.01 -9.77
CA LYS A 58 10.50 -6.80 -10.22
C LYS A 58 10.47 -6.81 -11.75
N HIS A 59 9.70 -7.73 -12.35
CA HIS A 59 9.56 -7.84 -13.81
C HIS A 59 8.17 -7.40 -14.27
N GLU A 60 7.20 -8.30 -14.17
CA GLU A 60 5.81 -8.03 -14.57
C GLU A 60 4.97 -7.66 -13.36
N LYS A 61 4.09 -6.66 -13.49
CA LYS A 61 3.24 -6.13 -12.42
C LYS A 61 1.78 -6.51 -12.64
N PHE A 62 1.12 -6.88 -11.55
CA PHE A 62 -0.31 -7.12 -11.46
C PHE A 62 -0.91 -6.21 -10.39
N ILE A 63 -2.16 -5.79 -10.54
CA ILE A 63 -2.86 -4.93 -9.59
C ILE A 63 -4.19 -5.51 -9.12
N PHE A 64 -4.54 -5.29 -7.86
CA PHE A 64 -5.83 -5.71 -7.30
C PHE A 64 -6.97 -4.82 -7.81
N LEU A 65 -6.88 -3.51 -7.59
CA LEU A 65 -7.85 -2.52 -8.04
C LEU A 65 -7.15 -1.47 -8.92
N PRO A 66 -7.54 -1.29 -10.20
CA PRO A 66 -6.96 -0.26 -11.04
C PRO A 66 -7.29 1.14 -10.49
N GLU A 67 -6.29 2.00 -10.43
CA GLU A 67 -6.50 3.43 -10.21
C GLU A 67 -6.81 4.12 -11.54
N SER A 68 -7.60 5.20 -11.48
CA SER A 68 -7.97 5.98 -12.66
C SER A 68 -6.71 6.51 -13.35
N GLY A 69 -6.46 6.07 -14.59
CA GLY A 69 -5.28 6.46 -15.39
C GLY A 69 -4.20 5.37 -15.55
N MET A 70 -4.36 4.17 -14.98
CA MET A 70 -3.47 3.04 -15.25
C MET A 70 -4.04 2.10 -16.32
N GLU A 71 -3.80 2.41 -17.60
CA GLU A 71 -4.44 1.70 -18.73
C GLU A 71 -3.80 0.35 -19.09
N GLU A 72 -2.59 0.04 -18.61
CA GLU A 72 -1.82 -1.14 -19.06
C GLU A 72 -1.45 -2.14 -17.94
N THR A 73 -2.24 -2.28 -16.87
CA THR A 73 -1.93 -3.27 -15.80
C THR A 73 -2.91 -4.43 -15.75
N THR A 74 -2.38 -5.65 -15.75
CA THR A 74 -3.16 -6.88 -15.59
C THR A 74 -3.76 -6.99 -14.19
N MET A 75 -5.03 -7.37 -14.10
CA MET A 75 -5.76 -7.49 -12.84
C MET A 75 -5.55 -8.85 -12.14
N PHE A 76 -5.68 -8.87 -10.82
CA PHE A 76 -5.61 -10.11 -10.04
C PHE A 76 -6.72 -11.11 -10.42
N SER A 77 -7.94 -10.62 -10.65
CA SER A 77 -9.12 -11.45 -10.93
C SER A 77 -9.08 -12.14 -12.29
N SER A 78 -8.39 -11.56 -13.28
CA SER A 78 -8.23 -12.16 -14.61
C SER A 78 -7.06 -13.13 -14.70
N THR A 79 -6.12 -13.08 -13.74
CA THR A 79 -4.86 -13.81 -13.83
C THR A 79 -4.91 -15.11 -13.03
N ARG A 80 -4.78 -16.25 -13.71
CA ARG A 80 -4.73 -17.58 -13.08
C ARG A 80 -3.32 -17.91 -12.61
N LEU A 81 -3.20 -18.55 -11.44
CA LEU A 81 -1.89 -18.99 -10.94
C LEU A 81 -1.17 -19.93 -11.93
N SER A 82 -1.91 -20.80 -12.62
CA SER A 82 -1.32 -21.70 -13.63
C SER A 82 -0.59 -20.99 -14.77
N SER A 83 -0.90 -19.72 -15.07
CA SER A 83 -0.21 -18.98 -16.14
C SER A 83 1.02 -18.22 -15.65
N LEU A 84 1.16 -17.93 -14.35
CA LEU A 84 2.35 -17.28 -13.81
C LEU A 84 3.48 -18.27 -13.50
N ILE A 85 3.13 -19.51 -13.14
CA ILE A 85 4.11 -20.50 -12.69
C ILE A 85 4.76 -21.19 -13.90
N ASN A 86 5.94 -20.69 -14.28
CA ASN A 86 6.77 -21.30 -15.31
C ASN A 86 7.94 -22.13 -14.74
N ASP A 87 8.34 -21.82 -13.50
CA ASP A 87 9.44 -22.48 -12.80
C ASP A 87 8.95 -23.12 -11.47
N PRO A 88 9.47 -24.31 -11.07
CA PRO A 88 9.11 -24.94 -9.79
C PRO A 88 9.45 -24.11 -8.55
N HIS A 89 10.35 -23.13 -8.65
CA HIS A 89 10.76 -22.19 -7.61
C HIS A 89 10.35 -20.75 -7.94
N GLN A 90 9.30 -20.55 -8.73
CA GLN A 90 8.81 -19.22 -9.10
C GLN A 90 8.65 -18.32 -7.88
N LYS A 91 9.26 -17.13 -7.95
CA LYS A 91 9.21 -16.09 -6.93
C LYS A 91 8.27 -14.97 -7.34
N LEU A 92 7.55 -14.43 -6.37
CA LEU A 92 6.63 -13.31 -6.53
C LEU A 92 6.84 -12.33 -5.36
N LEU A 93 6.88 -11.04 -5.64
CA LEU A 93 6.82 -10.02 -4.60
C LEU A 93 5.39 -9.54 -4.46
N TYR A 94 4.86 -9.62 -3.25
CA TYR A 94 3.52 -9.16 -2.90
C TYR A 94 3.64 -7.88 -2.07
N ILE A 95 3.08 -6.78 -2.56
CA ILE A 95 3.06 -5.50 -1.85
C ILE A 95 1.62 -5.19 -1.47
N TYR A 96 1.37 -5.00 -0.18
CA TYR A 96 0.06 -4.64 0.36
C TYR A 96 0.08 -3.26 0.99
N ASP A 97 -1.00 -2.50 0.78
CA ASP A 97 -1.12 -1.09 1.16
C ASP A 97 -0.03 -0.23 0.49
N LEU A 98 -0.40 0.52 -0.55
CA LEU A 98 0.57 1.36 -1.28
C LEU A 98 1.14 2.51 -0.45
N SER A 99 0.53 2.81 0.69
CA SER A 99 0.97 3.88 1.61
C SER A 99 2.02 3.36 2.59
N GLU A 100 1.75 2.23 3.25
CA GLU A 100 2.69 1.63 4.22
C GLU A 100 3.69 0.65 3.57
N GLN A 101 3.40 0.18 2.35
CA GLN A 101 4.24 -0.67 1.51
C GLN A 101 4.67 -1.98 2.20
N TRP A 102 3.73 -2.77 2.72
CA TRP A 102 4.04 -4.08 3.29
C TRP A 102 4.54 -5.04 2.21
N VAL A 103 5.83 -5.40 2.26
CA VAL A 103 6.45 -6.30 1.27
C VAL A 103 6.52 -7.73 1.80
N PHE A 104 5.93 -8.65 1.06
CA PHE A 104 6.00 -10.09 1.31
C PHE A 104 6.66 -10.81 0.13
N MET A 105 7.56 -11.70 0.48
CA MET A 105 8.29 -12.57 -0.44
C MET A 105 7.53 -13.90 -0.56
N VAL A 106 6.96 -14.16 -1.73
CA VAL A 106 6.15 -15.34 -2.00
C VAL A 106 6.92 -16.27 -2.94
N GLU A 107 7.21 -17.48 -2.48
CA GLU A 107 7.98 -18.49 -3.22
C GLU A 107 7.14 -19.76 -3.40
N LEU A 108 7.12 -20.31 -4.60
CA LEU A 108 6.60 -21.65 -4.82
C LEU A 108 7.57 -22.69 -4.27
N VAL A 109 7.15 -23.44 -3.26
CA VAL A 109 8.00 -24.46 -2.60
C VAL A 109 7.57 -25.90 -2.89
N GLY A 110 6.46 -26.08 -3.60
CA GLY A 110 6.02 -27.41 -3.98
C GLY A 110 4.74 -27.44 -4.81
N ILE A 111 4.60 -28.51 -5.59
CA ILE A 111 3.43 -28.79 -6.43
C ILE A 111 2.95 -30.20 -6.12
N ALA A 112 1.71 -30.34 -5.67
CA ALA A 112 1.05 -31.64 -5.53
C ALA A 112 0.12 -31.87 -6.72
N MET A 113 0.25 -33.00 -7.42
CA MET A 113 -0.55 -33.28 -8.62
C MET A 113 -2.02 -33.61 -8.31
N ASN A 114 -2.28 -34.11 -7.10
CA ASN A 114 -3.59 -34.56 -6.68
C ASN A 114 -4.13 -33.66 -5.59
N GLU A 115 -5.36 -33.21 -5.79
CA GLU A 115 -6.14 -32.51 -4.79
C GLU A 115 -6.71 -33.51 -3.77
N ASP A 116 -6.69 -33.15 -2.50
CA ASP A 116 -7.38 -33.92 -1.47
C ASP A 116 -8.86 -33.50 -1.41
N PRO A 117 -9.82 -34.40 -1.73
CA PRO A 117 -11.24 -34.06 -1.76
C PRO A 117 -11.81 -33.66 -0.40
N LYS A 118 -11.10 -33.93 0.71
CA LYS A 118 -11.53 -33.55 2.06
C LYS A 118 -11.11 -32.12 2.44
N LYS A 119 -10.25 -31.49 1.63
CA LYS A 119 -9.70 -30.17 1.91
C LYS A 119 -10.36 -29.11 1.04
N THR A 120 -10.50 -27.92 1.60
CA THR A 120 -10.96 -26.72 0.89
C THR A 120 -9.75 -25.84 0.61
N TYR A 121 -9.69 -25.25 -0.59
CA TYR A 121 -8.61 -24.36 -1.01
C TYR A 121 -9.18 -22.98 -1.39
N PRO A 122 -8.48 -21.86 -1.11
CA PRO A 122 -7.14 -21.78 -0.51
C PRO A 122 -7.15 -22.13 0.98
N GLN A 123 -6.03 -22.66 1.50
CA GLN A 123 -5.87 -22.92 2.94
C GLN A 123 -4.47 -22.60 3.42
N VAL A 124 -4.37 -22.16 4.68
CA VAL A 124 -3.10 -21.96 5.37
C VAL A 124 -2.74 -23.27 6.09
N VAL A 125 -1.65 -23.92 5.68
CA VAL A 125 -1.22 -25.21 6.25
C VAL A 125 -0.18 -25.05 7.36
N ARG A 126 0.51 -23.92 7.41
CA ARG A 126 1.52 -23.61 8.43
C ARG A 126 1.56 -22.11 8.68
N SER A 127 1.64 -21.73 9.94
CA SER A 127 1.84 -20.35 10.39
C SER A 127 2.88 -20.34 11.50
N GLU A 128 3.93 -19.54 11.33
CA GLU A 128 5.03 -19.38 12.27
C GLU A 128 5.18 -17.91 12.66
N SER A 129 5.50 -17.67 13.93
CA SER A 129 5.54 -16.32 14.51
C SER A 129 4.18 -15.58 14.45
N LYS A 130 4.07 -14.55 15.27
CA LYS A 130 2.89 -13.68 15.30
C LYS A 130 2.90 -12.80 14.06
N PRO A 131 1.75 -12.56 13.41
CA PRO A 131 1.70 -11.63 12.30
C PRO A 131 2.06 -10.21 12.77
N PRO A 132 2.59 -9.36 11.87
CA PRO A 132 2.88 -7.98 12.20
C PRO A 132 1.57 -7.22 12.51
N LYS A 133 1.67 -6.12 13.24
CA LYS A 133 0.51 -5.25 13.46
C LYS A 133 0.35 -4.35 12.23
N GLN A 134 -0.75 -4.50 11.50
CA GLN A 134 -1.03 -3.70 10.30
C GLN A 134 -1.03 -2.19 10.59
N TYR A 135 -1.60 -1.77 11.72
CA TYR A 135 -1.62 -0.38 12.14
C TYR A 135 -0.73 -0.18 13.36
N LYS A 136 0.21 0.77 13.26
CA LYS A 136 0.87 1.33 14.42
C LYS A 136 -0.24 1.88 15.32
N THR A 137 -0.36 1.36 16.53
CA THR A 137 -1.21 1.98 17.55
C THR A 137 -0.61 3.36 17.81
N GLN A 138 -1.10 4.38 17.11
CA GLN A 138 -0.93 5.75 17.58
C GLN A 138 -1.63 5.77 18.93
N ARG A 139 -0.84 5.67 20.01
CA ARG A 139 -1.31 6.11 21.31
C ARG A 139 -1.73 7.55 21.07
N LYS A 140 -3.03 7.82 21.12
CA LYS A 140 -3.52 9.17 21.37
C LYS A 140 -3.00 9.53 22.76
N VAL A 141 -1.78 10.07 22.83
CA VAL A 141 -1.34 10.82 24.00
C VAL A 141 -2.07 12.15 23.84
N GLY A 142 -3.17 12.33 24.58
CA GLY A 142 -3.99 13.52 24.46
C GLY A 142 -5.46 13.20 24.30
N ALA A 143 -6.15 13.11 25.44
CA ALA A 143 -7.52 13.60 25.62
C ALA A 143 -7.94 13.52 27.10
N ASP A 144 -7.35 12.62 27.90
CA ASP A 144 -7.68 12.41 29.33
C ASP A 144 -6.42 12.18 30.19
N LEU A 145 -5.32 12.88 29.92
CA LEU A 145 -4.25 12.97 30.92
C LEU A 145 -4.54 14.22 31.75
N GLU A 146 -4.76 14.03 33.05
CA GLU A 146 -4.78 15.15 33.99
C GLU A 146 -3.42 15.87 33.92
N ASP A 147 -3.42 17.20 34.01
CA ASP A 147 -2.22 18.04 33.80
C ASP A 147 -1.03 17.58 34.66
N GLU A 148 -1.32 17.06 35.86
CA GLU A 148 -0.34 16.52 36.80
C GLU A 148 0.39 15.25 36.29
N GLU A 149 -0.30 14.38 35.54
CA GLU A 149 0.31 13.19 34.95
C GLU A 149 1.16 13.53 33.71
N PHE A 150 0.75 14.55 32.95
CA PHE A 150 1.50 15.06 31.80
C PHE A 150 2.82 15.69 32.25
N ASP A 151 2.79 16.49 33.31
CA ASP A 151 3.97 17.13 33.90
C ASP A 151 4.96 16.09 34.45
N TYR A 152 4.45 15.06 35.14
CA TYR A 152 5.29 14.00 35.68
C TYR A 152 6.01 13.21 34.58
N LEU A 153 5.30 12.88 33.49
CA LEU A 153 5.89 12.18 32.35
C LEU A 153 6.95 13.03 31.65
N THR A 154 6.66 14.32 31.45
CA THR A 154 7.55 15.28 30.78
C THR A 154 8.83 15.49 31.59
N LYS A 155 8.72 15.64 32.91
CA LYS A 155 9.85 15.77 33.84
C LYS A 155 10.73 14.53 33.89
N ASN A 156 10.12 13.34 33.75
CA ASN A 156 10.85 12.07 33.78
C ASN A 156 11.49 11.71 32.42
N LEU A 157 10.93 12.20 31.30
CA LEU A 157 11.41 11.88 29.96
C LEU A 157 12.46 12.87 29.43
N LEU A 158 12.25 14.18 29.63
CA LEU A 158 13.15 15.22 29.11
C LEU A 158 14.25 15.62 30.10
N GLY A 159 14.14 15.20 31.36
CA GLY A 159 15.02 15.68 32.43
C GLY A 159 14.60 17.06 32.92
N GLY A 160 14.67 17.26 34.23
CA GLY A 160 13.98 18.37 34.91
C GLY A 160 14.26 19.76 34.35
N GLU A 161 15.46 20.04 33.86
CA GLU A 161 15.85 21.35 33.37
C GLU A 161 15.17 21.74 32.04
N ILE A 162 14.97 20.76 31.14
CA ILE A 162 14.34 20.98 29.82
C ILE A 162 12.81 20.98 29.95
N ALA A 163 12.28 20.22 30.92
CA ALA A 163 10.86 20.19 31.21
C ALA A 163 10.35 21.53 31.80
N GLU A 164 11.13 22.17 32.68
CA GLU A 164 10.73 23.45 33.31
C GLU A 164 10.73 24.61 32.30
N GLU A 165 11.59 24.59 31.28
CA GLU A 165 11.61 25.59 30.20
C GLU A 165 10.36 25.49 29.30
N MET A 166 9.88 24.26 29.03
CA MET A 166 8.70 24.03 28.21
C MET A 166 7.37 24.25 28.94
N LEU A 167 7.31 24.00 30.25
CA LEU A 167 6.11 24.20 31.08
C LEU A 167 5.99 25.66 31.58
N GLY A 168 7.06 26.43 31.54
CA GLY A 168 7.11 27.81 32.05
C GLY A 168 6.41 28.88 31.21
N GLU A 169 5.95 28.57 29.99
CA GLU A 169 5.37 29.56 29.05
C GLU A 169 3.84 29.53 28.89
N HIS A 170 3.08 28.93 29.82
CA HIS A 170 1.60 28.98 29.72
C HIS A 170 0.88 29.26 31.05
N LEU A 171 0.99 30.49 31.57
CA LEU A 171 0.06 31.06 32.57
C LEU A 171 0.19 32.60 32.62
N ASP A 172 -0.34 33.28 31.60
CA ASP A 172 -0.91 34.62 31.79
C ASP A 172 -2.21 34.74 30.98
N VAL A 173 -3.27 34.09 31.49
CA VAL A 173 -4.64 34.49 31.22
C VAL A 173 -5.17 35.04 32.53
N GLY A 174 -4.91 36.31 32.78
CA GLY A 174 -5.53 37.07 33.84
C GLY A 174 -7.04 37.21 33.60
N GLU A 175 -7.82 36.89 34.64
CA GLU A 175 -9.24 37.17 34.75
C GLU A 175 -9.56 38.65 34.48
N THR A 176 -10.55 38.90 33.62
CA THR A 176 -11.45 40.05 33.77
C THR A 176 -12.89 39.58 33.57
N ASP A 177 -13.66 39.60 34.66
CA ASP A 177 -15.11 39.44 34.68
C ASP A 177 -15.83 40.74 34.25
N ASP A 178 -16.95 40.53 33.55
CA ASP A 178 -18.21 41.29 33.57
C ASP A 178 -18.37 42.63 32.80
N MET A 179 -19.12 42.58 31.69
CA MET A 179 -20.42 43.28 31.46
C MET A 179 -20.70 43.55 29.97
N GLY A 180 -21.92 43.24 29.52
CA GLY A 180 -22.66 44.15 28.62
C GLY A 180 -22.93 43.69 27.19
N GLU A 181 -24.15 43.22 27.01
CA GLU A 181 -24.94 43.05 25.78
C GLU A 181 -24.84 44.23 24.78
N GLU A 182 -24.58 43.95 23.49
CA GLU A 182 -25.29 44.60 22.39
C GLU A 182 -25.23 43.75 21.09
N THR A 183 -26.42 43.50 20.56
CA THR A 183 -26.71 42.87 19.27
C THR A 183 -26.24 43.74 18.09
N ILE A 184 -25.85 43.15 16.96
CA ILE A 184 -26.30 43.56 15.61
C ILE A 184 -25.89 42.50 14.57
N ALA A 185 -26.79 42.34 13.59
CA ALA A 185 -26.90 41.29 12.60
C ALA A 185 -26.13 41.55 11.29
N GLY A 186 -25.95 40.47 10.51
CA GLY A 186 -25.70 40.46 9.05
C GLY A 186 -24.31 40.98 8.66
N ASP A 187 -23.72 40.68 7.53
CA ASP A 187 -23.98 39.86 6.35
C ASP A 187 -22.68 39.97 5.54
N ASP A 188 -22.49 39.10 4.55
CA ASP A 188 -21.69 39.36 3.34
C ASP A 188 -20.14 39.36 3.36
N VAL A 189 -19.63 38.34 2.64
CA VAL A 189 -18.55 38.30 1.62
C VAL A 189 -17.27 39.13 1.82
N VAL A 190 -16.10 38.48 1.70
CA VAL A 190 -15.38 38.26 0.43
C VAL A 190 -14.19 37.31 0.64
N ASP A 191 -14.10 36.29 -0.24
CA ASP A 191 -12.87 35.55 -0.54
C ASP A 191 -11.93 36.48 -1.33
N GLU A 192 -10.68 36.64 -0.88
CA GLU A 192 -9.58 37.07 -1.74
C GLU A 192 -8.55 35.93 -1.79
N VAL A 193 -8.60 35.23 -2.93
CA VAL A 193 -7.54 34.38 -3.45
C VAL A 193 -6.55 35.28 -4.18
N ASP A 194 -5.29 35.31 -3.72
CA ASP A 194 -4.22 35.98 -4.46
C ASP A 194 -3.75 35.06 -5.60
N GLU A 195 -4.07 35.49 -6.82
CA GLU A 195 -3.52 35.03 -8.08
C GLU A 195 -2.06 35.47 -8.22
N VAL A 196 -1.22 34.59 -8.78
CA VAL A 196 0.01 35.00 -9.47
C VAL A 196 -0.03 34.40 -10.89
N GLU A 197 -0.22 35.28 -11.86
CA GLU A 197 -0.09 35.04 -13.30
C GLU A 197 1.35 35.24 -13.79
N ASP A 198 1.53 34.81 -15.05
CA ASP A 198 2.61 35.06 -16.03
C ASP A 198 3.83 34.13 -15.97
N ASP A 199 4.27 33.48 -17.05
CA ASP A 199 4.30 33.99 -18.44
C ASP A 199 4.18 32.88 -19.50
N VAL A 200 3.49 33.23 -20.58
CA VAL A 200 3.30 32.49 -21.84
C VAL A 200 4.48 32.79 -22.77
N VAL A 201 5.03 31.76 -23.43
CA VAL A 201 5.62 31.95 -24.77
C VAL A 201 5.13 30.84 -25.69
N ASP A 202 4.38 31.31 -26.67
CA ASP A 202 3.77 30.65 -27.81
C ASP A 202 4.80 30.46 -28.94
N ASP A 203 4.73 29.33 -29.66
CA ASP A 203 5.14 29.24 -31.07
C ASP A 203 4.52 27.95 -31.66
N GLU A 204 3.30 28.08 -32.17
CA GLU A 204 2.79 27.19 -33.19
C GLU A 204 3.45 27.51 -34.54
N GLU A 205 3.73 26.49 -35.37
CA GLU A 205 3.45 26.55 -36.81
C GLU A 205 3.49 25.13 -37.39
N GLU A 206 2.68 24.96 -38.43
CA GLU A 206 2.01 23.75 -38.89
C GLU A 206 2.82 22.77 -39.77
N ASP A 207 2.37 21.51 -39.71
CA ASP A 207 1.99 20.57 -40.79
C ASP A 207 2.93 20.22 -41.98
N SER A 208 2.70 19.01 -42.49
CA SER A 208 3.03 18.46 -43.82
C SER A 208 4.24 17.51 -43.88
N THR A 209 3.98 16.21 -43.77
CA THR A 209 4.84 15.18 -44.38
C THR A 209 4.05 14.33 -45.36
N GLU A 210 4.11 14.68 -46.64
CA GLU A 210 3.86 13.76 -47.76
C GLU A 210 5.19 13.17 -48.26
N ASP A 211 5.06 12.07 -49.02
CA ASP A 211 6.05 11.43 -49.90
C ASP A 211 6.93 10.29 -49.34
N LEU A 212 6.38 9.08 -49.45
CA LEU A 212 7.14 7.85 -49.65
C LEU A 212 6.58 7.10 -50.87
N PHE A 213 7.07 7.48 -52.05
CA PHE A 213 7.01 6.66 -53.27
C PHE A 213 8.43 6.27 -53.68
N GLY A 214 8.63 5.00 -54.01
CA GLY A 214 9.89 4.51 -54.60
C GLY A 214 9.99 2.99 -54.61
N GLU A 215 9.37 2.38 -55.62
CA GLU A 215 9.59 1.00 -56.10
C GLU A 215 11.09 0.68 -56.29
N GLU A 216 11.49 -0.59 -56.12
CA GLU A 216 11.87 -1.46 -57.25
C GLU A 216 12.25 -2.88 -56.76
N GLY A 217 12.15 -3.84 -57.68
CA GLY A 217 11.92 -5.26 -57.46
C GLY A 217 13.13 -6.12 -57.09
N PHE A 218 12.84 -7.39 -56.77
CA PHE A 218 13.71 -8.49 -57.20
C PHE A 218 12.91 -9.79 -57.38
N GLU A 219 13.25 -10.49 -58.46
CA GLU A 219 12.59 -11.62 -59.10
C GLU A 219 12.77 -12.98 -58.38
N GLU A 220 12.02 -13.95 -58.90
CA GLU A 220 12.15 -15.41 -58.72
C GLU A 220 13.59 -15.94 -58.92
N ASP A 221 13.98 -16.93 -58.13
CA ASP A 221 14.39 -18.29 -58.58
C ASP A 221 14.45 -19.26 -57.38
#